data_AF-A0A4Z2AZV0-F1
#
_entry.id   AF-A0A4Z2AZV0-F1
#
_cell.length_a   1.000
_cell.length_b   1.000
_cell.length_c   1.000
_cell.angle_alpha   90.00
_cell.angle_beta   90.00
_cell.angle_gamma   90.00
#
_symmetry.space_group_name_H-M   'P 1'
#
loop_
_entity.id
_entity.type
_entity.pdbx_description
1 polymer ?
#
loop_
_entity_poly.entity_id
_entity_poly.type
_entity_poly.pdbx_seq_one_letter_code
_entity_poly.pdbx_strand_id
1 'polypeptide(L)'
;MKWIDAKMKELGVTDNPNYKITFMLDSAAMITVHTPKRGVVEVKPLGVIWGKYGEFYNRRNTIMFDDIGRNFLMNPQNGLKIRPFMKAHLNREKDRELYKLSQYLKEIAKLEDFSGLNHKHWERYLSKRQHH
;
A
#
# COMPACT_ATOMS: atom_id res chain seq x y z
N MET A 1 -3.42 -18.66 0.89
CA MET A 1 -4.08 -18.12 -0.31
C MET A 1 -5.61 -18.11 -0.26
N LYS A 2 -6.29 -19.19 0.16
CA LYS A 2 -7.77 -19.33 0.16
C LYS A 2 -8.59 -18.07 0.48
N TRP A 3 -8.25 -17.34 1.54
CA TRP A 3 -8.99 -16.13 1.95
C TRP A 3 -8.78 -14.94 1.01
N ILE A 4 -7.57 -14.76 0.49
CA ILE A 4 -7.26 -13.70 -0.47
C ILE A 4 -8.04 -13.99 -1.76
N ASP A 5 -7.96 -15.21 -2.29
CA ASP A 5 -8.63 -15.58 -3.55
C ASP A 5 -10.15 -15.39 -3.45
N ALA A 6 -10.75 -15.84 -2.34
CA ALA A 6 -12.18 -15.65 -2.08
C ALA A 6 -12.57 -14.17 -2.09
N LYS A 7 -11.81 -13.30 -1.41
CA LYS A 7 -12.12 -11.86 -1.33
C LYS A 7 -11.85 -11.10 -2.62
N MET A 8 -10.77 -11.44 -3.33
CA MET A 8 -10.45 -10.84 -4.63
C MET A 8 -11.54 -11.18 -5.67
N LYS A 9 -12.09 -12.39 -5.61
CA LYS A 9 -13.23 -12.80 -6.45
C LYS A 9 -14.51 -12.07 -6.05
N GLU A 10 -14.85 -12.05 -4.77
CA GLU A 10 -16.05 -11.38 -4.23
C GLU A 10 -16.08 -9.89 -4.58
N LEU A 11 -14.94 -9.21 -4.54
CA LEU A 11 -14.81 -7.80 -4.86
C LEU A 11 -14.67 -7.51 -6.37
N GLY A 12 -14.68 -8.53 -7.23
CA GLY A 12 -14.52 -8.37 -8.68
C GLY A 12 -13.14 -7.89 -9.12
N VAL A 13 -12.11 -8.14 -8.30
CA VAL A 13 -10.72 -7.72 -8.56
C VAL A 13 -9.98 -8.77 -9.40
N THR A 14 -10.26 -10.06 -9.20
CA THR A 14 -9.55 -11.16 -9.86
C THR A 14 -9.64 -11.09 -11.39
N ASP A 15 -10.86 -10.91 -11.93
CA ASP A 15 -11.15 -11.02 -13.37
C ASP A 15 -11.53 -9.67 -13.99
N ASN A 16 -10.95 -8.58 -13.51
CA ASN A 16 -11.27 -7.25 -14.02
C ASN A 16 -10.68 -7.03 -15.43
N PRO A 17 -11.46 -6.58 -16.43
CA PRO A 17 -10.94 -6.37 -17.78
C PRO A 17 -10.03 -5.13 -17.91
N ASN A 18 -10.09 -4.21 -16.95
CA ASN A 18 -9.40 -2.91 -17.04
C ASN A 18 -7.98 -2.91 -16.44
N TYR A 19 -7.60 -3.95 -15.69
CA TYR A 19 -6.28 -4.06 -15.09
C TYR A 19 -5.94 -5.52 -14.75
N LYS A 20 -4.69 -5.77 -14.37
CA LYS A 20 -4.23 -7.09 -13.90
C LYS A 20 -3.50 -6.95 -12.57
N ILE A 21 -3.57 -7.99 -11.75
CA ILE A 21 -2.78 -8.13 -10.53
C ILE A 21 -1.55 -8.99 -10.84
N THR A 22 -0.34 -8.49 -10.56
CA THR A 22 0.91 -9.18 -10.91
C THR A 22 1.09 -10.47 -10.13
N PHE A 23 0.85 -10.45 -8.81
CA PHE A 23 0.90 -11.61 -7.94
C PHE A 23 0.21 -11.27 -6.59
N MET A 24 -0.01 -12.30 -5.77
CA MET A 24 -0.56 -12.16 -4.43
C MET A 24 0.39 -12.83 -3.42
N LEU A 25 0.49 -12.24 -2.23
CA LEU A 25 1.26 -12.77 -1.10
C LEU A 25 0.32 -12.90 0.10
N ASP A 26 0.42 -14.00 0.84
CA ASP A 26 -0.32 -14.21 2.07
C ASP A 26 0.59 -14.12 3.32
N SER A 27 0.03 -14.49 4.47
CA SER A 27 0.73 -14.45 5.75
C SER A 27 1.97 -15.34 5.80
N ALA A 28 2.11 -16.35 4.92
CA ALA A 28 3.32 -17.17 4.89
C ALA A 28 4.55 -16.39 4.39
N ALA A 29 4.35 -15.27 3.69
CA ALA A 29 5.42 -14.35 3.29
C ALA A 29 5.74 -13.28 4.35
N MET A 30 4.98 -13.24 5.45
CA MET A 30 5.25 -12.35 6.58
C MET A 30 6.38 -12.90 7.44
N ILE A 31 7.05 -12.01 8.17
CA ILE A 31 8.10 -12.39 9.11
C ILE A 31 7.76 -11.88 10.50
N THR A 32 8.21 -12.62 11.51
CA THR A 32 8.12 -12.23 12.92
C THR A 32 9.40 -11.51 13.32
N VAL A 33 9.28 -10.32 13.89
CA VAL A 33 10.42 -9.52 14.38
C VAL A 33 10.20 -9.15 15.84
N HIS A 34 11.28 -9.16 16.63
CA HIS A 34 11.26 -8.65 17.99
C HIS A 34 11.63 -7.17 18.00
N THR A 35 10.83 -6.35 18.68
CA THR A 35 11.07 -4.91 18.82
C THR A 35 11.15 -4.54 20.31
N PRO A 36 12.11 -3.70 20.73
CA PRO A 36 12.23 -3.32 22.14
C PRO A 36 10.97 -2.68 22.74
N LYS A 37 10.19 -1.95 21.92
CA LYS A 37 9.02 -1.20 22.38
C LYS A 37 7.70 -1.97 22.31
N ARG A 38 7.58 -2.97 21.44
CA ARG A 38 6.28 -3.64 21.16
C ARG A 38 6.36 -5.16 21.31
N GLY A 39 7.51 -5.69 21.75
CA GLY A 39 7.76 -7.12 21.77
C GLY A 39 7.75 -7.71 20.37
N VAL A 40 7.25 -8.94 20.28
CA VAL A 40 7.14 -9.72 19.04
C VAL A 40 5.99 -9.19 18.17
N VAL A 41 6.29 -8.86 16.92
CA VAL A 41 5.31 -8.39 15.93
C VAL A 41 5.53 -9.07 14.59
N GLU A 42 4.45 -9.32 13.85
CA GLU A 42 4.53 -9.76 12.46
C GLU A 42 4.48 -8.55 11.51
N VAL A 43 5.28 -8.60 10.45
CA VAL A 43 5.43 -7.53 9.46
C VAL A 43 5.38 -8.09 8.04
N LYS A 44 5.11 -7.22 7.06
CA LYS A 44 5.07 -7.51 5.63
C LYS A 44 6.32 -6.92 4.96
N PRO A 45 7.44 -7.66 4.91
CA PRO A 45 8.72 -7.11 4.44
C PRO A 45 8.74 -6.97 2.91
N LEU A 46 8.72 -5.74 2.39
CA LEU A 46 8.86 -5.50 0.95
C LEU A 46 10.18 -6.03 0.37
N GLY A 47 11.18 -6.26 1.21
CA GLY A 47 12.43 -6.93 0.83
C GLY A 47 12.24 -8.32 0.23
N VAL A 48 11.16 -9.04 0.56
CA VAL A 48 10.83 -10.33 -0.08
C VAL A 48 10.49 -10.12 -1.57
N ILE A 49 9.75 -9.05 -1.91
CA ILE A 49 9.44 -8.70 -3.29
C ILE A 49 10.69 -8.21 -4.01
N TRP A 50 11.44 -7.28 -3.40
CA TRP A 50 12.63 -6.69 -4.01
C TRP A 50 13.74 -7.70 -4.25
N GLY A 51 13.90 -8.70 -3.37
CA GLY A 51 14.86 -9.78 -3.56
C GLY A 51 14.50 -10.67 -4.75
N LYS A 52 13.21 -10.92 -5.00
CA LYS A 52 12.75 -11.79 -6.09
C LYS A 52 12.58 -11.07 -7.43
N TYR A 53 12.20 -9.80 -7.42
CA TYR A 53 11.83 -9.01 -8.60
C TYR A 53 12.59 -7.67 -8.66
N GLY A 54 13.86 -7.68 -8.24
CA GLY A 54 14.68 -6.48 -8.09
C GLY A 54 14.96 -5.71 -9.38
N GLU A 55 14.83 -6.38 -10.53
CA GLU A 55 14.91 -5.74 -11.85
C GLU A 55 13.76 -4.74 -12.10
N PHE A 56 12.60 -4.96 -11.47
CA PHE A 56 11.39 -4.13 -11.65
C PHE A 56 11.12 -3.25 -10.43
N TYR A 57 11.33 -3.77 -9.21
CA TYR A 57 10.88 -3.13 -7.99
C TYR A 57 12.01 -2.99 -6.97
N ASN A 58 12.11 -1.79 -6.40
CA ASN A 58 13.01 -1.50 -5.30
C ASN A 58 12.43 -0.39 -4.41
N ARG A 59 13.17 0.00 -3.37
CA ARG A 59 12.74 1.03 -2.40
C ARG A 59 12.43 2.40 -3.02
N ARG A 60 12.96 2.72 -4.21
CA ARG A 60 12.79 4.02 -4.88
C ARG A 60 11.49 4.10 -5.68
N ASN A 61 10.86 2.99 -6.04
CA ASN A 61 9.68 2.98 -6.91
C ASN A 61 8.51 2.16 -6.35
N THR A 62 8.60 1.70 -5.10
CA THR A 62 7.56 0.89 -4.45
C THR A 62 6.83 1.71 -3.39
N ILE A 63 5.50 1.64 -3.36
CA ILE A 63 4.66 2.18 -2.30
C ILE A 63 3.65 1.13 -1.85
N MET A 64 3.38 1.07 -0.55
CA MET A 64 2.49 0.10 0.10
C MET A 64 1.39 0.83 0.87
N PHE A 65 0.13 0.49 0.60
CA PHE A 65 -1.03 1.00 1.34
C PHE A 65 -1.48 -0.04 2.36
N ASP A 66 -1.53 0.35 3.64
CA ASP A 66 -1.99 -0.52 4.72
C ASP A 66 -2.51 0.35 5.87
N ASP A 67 -3.69 0.04 6.40
CA ASP A 67 -4.27 0.79 7.52
C ASP A 67 -3.57 0.48 8.85
N ILE A 68 -2.80 -0.61 8.90
CA ILE A 68 -2.04 -1.06 10.05
C ILE A 68 -0.57 -0.67 9.88
N GLY A 69 -0.18 0.43 10.53
CA GLY A 69 1.16 0.99 10.40
C GLY A 69 2.32 0.10 10.85
N ARG A 70 2.07 -0.96 11.65
CA ARG A 70 3.12 -1.93 12.00
C ARG A 70 3.51 -2.84 10.84
N ASN A 71 2.64 -3.04 9.84
CA ASN A 71 2.88 -4.00 8.77
C ASN A 71 4.09 -3.61 7.92
N PHE A 72 4.36 -2.32 7.75
CA PHE A 72 5.51 -1.80 7.03
C PHE A 72 6.64 -1.31 7.95
N LEU A 73 6.75 -1.84 9.18
CA LEU A 73 7.78 -1.43 10.14
C LEU A 73 9.21 -1.59 9.59
N MET A 74 9.45 -2.61 8.77
CA MET A 74 10.75 -2.88 8.14
C MET A 74 10.99 -2.09 6.84
N ASN A 75 9.99 -1.35 6.38
CA ASN A 75 10.06 -0.50 5.19
C ASN A 75 9.23 0.79 5.38
N PRO A 76 9.55 1.59 6.42
CA PRO A 76 8.68 2.68 6.88
C PRO A 76 8.55 3.81 5.84
N GLN A 77 9.58 4.02 5.02
CA GLN A 77 9.57 5.05 3.97
C GLN A 77 8.65 4.66 2.79
N ASN A 78 8.38 3.38 2.58
CA ASN A 78 7.54 2.88 1.49
C ASN A 78 6.08 2.67 1.92
N GLY A 79 5.76 2.88 3.20
CA GLY A 79 4.41 2.70 3.74
C GLY A 79 3.60 3.99 3.76
N LEU A 80 2.39 3.94 3.23
CA LEU A 80 1.35 4.96 3.42
C LEU A 80 0.24 4.35 4.27
N LYS A 81 -0.01 4.94 5.44
CA LYS A 81 -1.10 4.53 6.32
C LYS A 81 -2.44 5.06 5.80
N ILE A 82 -3.19 4.22 5.10
CA ILE A 82 -4.52 4.58 4.57
C ILE A 82 -5.55 4.65 5.71
N ARG A 83 -6.57 5.52 5.57
CA ARG A 83 -7.70 5.53 6.51
C ARG A 83 -8.53 4.24 6.33
N PRO A 84 -8.87 3.53 7.42
CA PRO A 84 -9.66 2.31 7.31
C PRO A 84 -11.08 2.60 6.84
N PHE A 85 -11.56 1.84 5.86
CA PHE A 85 -12.96 1.91 5.41
C PHE A 85 -13.84 1.08 6.36
N MET A 86 -14.61 1.76 7.22
CA MET A 86 -15.46 1.12 8.22
C MET A 86 -16.93 1.50 8.05
N LYS A 87 -17.85 0.67 8.54
CA LYS A 87 -19.31 0.90 8.49
C LYS A 87 -19.80 1.28 7.09
N ALA A 88 -19.56 0.40 6.11
CA ALA A 88 -19.81 0.66 4.69
C ALA A 88 -21.23 1.19 4.38
N HIS A 89 -22.25 0.70 5.10
CA HIS A 89 -23.64 1.14 4.95
C HIS A 89 -23.85 2.64 5.25
N LEU A 90 -22.99 3.27 6.06
CA LEU A 90 -23.03 4.71 6.36
C LEU A 90 -22.08 5.54 5.51
N ASN A 91 -20.95 4.95 5.13
CA ASN A 91 -19.80 5.71 4.62
C ASN A 91 -19.54 5.54 3.12
N ARG A 92 -20.13 4.54 2.45
CA ARG A 92 -19.86 4.22 1.03
C ARG A 92 -20.04 5.41 0.08
N GLU A 93 -20.98 6.32 0.38
CA GLU A 93 -21.26 7.47 -0.48
C GLU A 93 -20.33 8.66 -0.21
N LYS A 94 -19.71 8.71 0.97
CA LYS A 94 -18.89 9.84 1.44
C LYS A 94 -17.39 9.57 1.31
N ASP A 95 -16.98 8.30 1.35
CA ASP A 95 -15.58 7.92 1.24
C ASP A 95 -15.02 8.32 -0.14
N ARG A 96 -13.88 9.03 -0.12
CA ARG A 96 -13.15 9.48 -1.32
C ARG A 96 -11.66 9.16 -1.21
N GLU A 97 -11.26 8.30 -0.28
CA GLU A 97 -9.85 8.07 0.04
C GLU A 97 -9.12 7.43 -1.17
N LEU A 98 -9.69 6.37 -1.74
CA LEU A 98 -9.11 5.72 -2.94
C LEU A 98 -9.10 6.64 -4.17
N TYR A 99 -10.11 7.50 -4.32
CA TYR A 99 -10.14 8.50 -5.39
C TYR A 99 -8.96 9.47 -5.26
N LYS A 100 -8.76 10.05 -4.07
CA LYS A 100 -7.64 10.96 -3.81
C LYS A 100 -6.29 10.23 -3.93
N LEU A 101 -6.17 9.01 -3.42
CA LEU A 101 -4.96 8.20 -3.55
C LEU A 101 -4.63 7.88 -5.01
N SER A 102 -5.64 7.68 -5.88
CA SER A 102 -5.40 7.50 -7.31
C SER A 102 -4.73 8.73 -7.95
N GLN A 103 -5.12 9.94 -7.54
CA GLN A 103 -4.48 11.19 -7.99
C GLN A 103 -3.05 11.26 -7.44
N TYR A 104 -2.85 10.89 -6.17
CA TYR A 104 -1.52 10.87 -5.56
C TYR A 104 -0.57 9.93 -6.30
N LEU A 105 -1.03 8.71 -6.62
CA LEU A 105 -0.26 7.74 -7.38
C LEU A 105 0.11 8.26 -8.77
N LYS A 106 -0.82 8.91 -9.49
CA LYS A 106 -0.53 9.54 -10.79
C LYS A 106 0.53 10.63 -10.70
N GLU A 107 0.52 11.44 -9.64
CA GLU A 107 1.51 12.51 -9.48
C GLU A 107 2.89 12.00 -9.08
N ILE A 108 2.98 10.99 -8.22
CA ILE A 108 4.29 10.45 -7.81
C ILE A 108 4.89 9.52 -8.86
N ALA A 109 4.08 8.88 -9.71
CA ALA A 109 4.57 8.03 -10.80
C ALA A 109 5.42 8.79 -11.84
N LYS A 110 5.37 10.12 -11.84
CA LYS A 110 6.23 10.99 -12.66
C LYS A 110 7.65 11.15 -12.09
N LEU A 111 7.89 10.69 -10.86
CA LEU A 111 9.17 10.79 -10.18
C LEU A 111 10.01 9.53 -10.42
N GLU A 112 11.32 9.71 -10.56
CA GLU A 112 12.27 8.59 -10.63
C GLU A 112 12.52 7.92 -9.27
N ASP A 113 12.31 8.66 -8.17
CA ASP A 113 12.58 8.18 -6.81
C ASP A 113 11.56 8.70 -5.78
N PHE A 114 10.97 7.78 -5.02
CA PHE A 114 9.99 8.03 -3.97
C PHE A 114 10.63 8.31 -2.60
N SER A 115 11.95 8.14 -2.47
CA SER A 115 12.67 8.27 -1.19
C SER A 115 12.57 9.66 -0.56
N GLY A 116 12.29 10.71 -1.37
CA GLY A 116 12.07 12.07 -0.88
C GLY A 116 10.62 12.38 -0.45
N LEU A 117 9.68 11.46 -0.65
CA LEU A 117 8.27 11.69 -0.35
C LEU A 117 7.99 11.53 1.15
N ASN A 118 7.06 12.34 1.69
CA ASN A 118 6.52 12.10 3.03
C ASN A 118 5.08 11.61 2.92
N HIS A 119 4.91 10.28 2.89
CA HIS A 119 3.60 9.64 2.74
C HIS A 119 2.62 9.92 3.89
N LYS A 120 3.09 10.40 5.06
CA LYS A 120 2.18 10.85 6.14
C LYS A 120 1.42 12.13 5.78
N HIS A 121 1.92 12.88 4.79
CA HIS A 121 1.38 14.15 4.34
C HIS A 121 1.07 14.14 2.84
N TRP A 122 0.71 12.98 2.29
CA TRP A 122 0.40 12.80 0.88
C TRP A 122 -0.71 13.76 0.38
N GLU A 123 -1.70 14.08 1.22
CA GLU A 123 -2.75 15.06 0.89
C GLU A 123 -2.18 16.47 0.66
N ARG A 124 -1.15 16.88 1.42
CA ARG A 124 -0.46 18.18 1.24
C ARG A 124 0.39 18.20 -0.03
N TYR A 125 0.93 17.05 -0.43
CA TYR A 125 1.64 16.93 -1.69
C TYR A 125 0.70 17.17 -2.88
N LEU A 126 -0.50 16.60 -2.83
CA LEU A 126 -1.52 16.83 -3.85
C LEU A 126 -1.99 18.28 -3.92
N SER A 127 -2.29 18.92 -2.78
CA SER A 127 -2.80 20.29 -2.78
C SER A 127 -1.81 21.27 -3.42
N LYS A 128 -0.51 21.08 -3.20
CA LYS A 128 0.54 21.89 -3.82
C LYS A 128 0.60 21.75 -5.34
N ARG A 129 0.23 20.58 -5.89
CA ARG A 129 0.28 20.31 -7.33
C ARG A 129 -1.01 20.67 -8.07
N GLN A 130 -2.13 20.80 -7.37
CA GLN A 130 -3.40 21.25 -7.96
C GLN A 130 -3.51 22.78 -8.07
N HIS A 131 -2.54 23.52 -7.55
CA HIS A 131 -2.49 24.99 -7.61
C HIS A 131 -1.42 25.52 -8.59
N HIS A 132 -0.85 24.62 -9.38
CA HIS A 132 0.02 24.90 -10.54
C HIS A 132 -0.62 24.29 -11.78
#